data_AF-A0A9R1X2M8-F1
#
_entry.id   AF-A0A9R1X2M8-F1
#
_cell.length_a   1.000
_cell.length_b   1.000
_cell.length_c   1.000
_cell.angle_alpha   90.00
_cell.angle_beta   90.00
_cell.angle_gamma   90.00
#
_symmetry.space_group_name_H-M   'P 1'
#
loop_
_entity.id
_entity.type
_entity.pdbx_description
1 polymer ?
#
loop_
_entity_poly.entity_id
_entity_poly.type
_entity_poly.pdbx_seq_one_letter_code
_entity_poly.pdbx_strand_id
1 'polypeptide(L)'
;MKKGEKLNRNGELFIRRNPRVNVKLVDGSSLVIAVVLNNIPRGTTQVVFRGNFNKVAAYLALTLCQKGIQVAISQEDDHVMLKSKLKSTNGHDKLVISKTYSQKTWLVGDGLSEEEQLKASKGTHIIPYSQFPPKKVRKDCFYYTTPSMLAPKHLQNVDSCENWLPRRVMSAWRIAGIVHGIERWNVNECGNEIFNIDKVWEASLRHGFTPLMKSFT
;
A
#
# COMPACT_ATOMS: atom_id res chain seq x y z
N MET A 1 -2.95 -17.75 -7.80
CA MET A 1 -1.99 -16.63 -8.02
C MET A 1 -2.79 -15.39 -8.39
N LYS A 2 -2.61 -14.27 -7.69
CA LYS A 2 -3.46 -13.07 -7.85
C LYS A 2 -3.07 -12.30 -9.13
N LYS A 3 -4.03 -11.65 -9.81
CA LYS A 3 -3.81 -11.00 -11.13
C LYS A 3 -2.66 -9.98 -11.12
N GLY A 4 -2.56 -9.16 -10.08
CA GLY A 4 -1.50 -8.16 -9.93
C GLY A 4 -0.10 -8.76 -9.76
N GLU A 5 0.04 -9.85 -8.99
CA GLU A 5 1.32 -10.55 -8.82
C GLU A 5 1.80 -11.18 -10.13
N LYS A 6 0.87 -11.72 -10.93
CA LYS A 6 1.17 -12.26 -12.26
C LYS A 6 1.71 -11.15 -13.17
N LEU A 7 1.07 -9.97 -13.17
CA LEU A 7 1.50 -8.83 -13.98
C LEU A 7 2.89 -8.32 -13.54
N ASN A 8 3.14 -8.20 -12.24
CA ASN A 8 4.44 -7.79 -11.72
C ASN A 8 5.57 -8.77 -12.07
N ARG A 9 5.31 -10.07 -11.95
CA ARG A 9 6.27 -11.11 -12.33
C ARG A 9 6.54 -11.12 -13.84
N ASN A 10 5.52 -10.86 -14.65
CA ASN A 10 5.69 -10.73 -16.10
C ASN A 10 6.51 -9.49 -16.46
N GLY A 11 6.32 -8.39 -15.74
CA GLY A 11 7.11 -7.17 -15.86
C GLY A 11 8.60 -7.41 -15.58
N GLU A 12 8.90 -8.07 -14.47
CA GLU A 12 10.26 -8.49 -14.13
C GLU A 12 10.87 -9.39 -15.22
N LEU A 13 10.10 -10.39 -15.70
CA LEU A 13 10.55 -11.29 -16.77
C LEU A 13 10.82 -10.53 -18.07
N PHE A 14 10.01 -9.53 -18.40
CA PHE A 14 10.21 -8.69 -19.58
C PHE A 14 11.53 -7.91 -19.50
N ILE A 15 11.81 -7.27 -18.36
CA ILE A 15 13.07 -6.55 -18.14
C ILE A 15 14.27 -7.50 -18.22
N ARG A 16 14.19 -8.67 -17.58
CA ARG A 16 15.26 -9.70 -17.64
C ARG A 16 15.53 -10.18 -19.06
N ARG A 17 14.49 -10.33 -19.88
CA ARG A 17 14.62 -10.75 -21.29
C ARG A 17 15.10 -9.63 -22.22
N ASN A 18 14.92 -8.37 -21.82
CA ASN A 18 15.24 -7.20 -22.65
C ASN A 18 16.14 -6.21 -21.89
N PRO A 19 17.38 -6.59 -21.49
CA PRO A 19 18.22 -5.76 -20.63
C PRO A 19 18.67 -4.44 -21.27
N ARG A 20 18.60 -4.32 -22.60
CA ARG A 20 18.96 -3.11 -23.36
C ARG A 20 17.80 -2.15 -23.60
N VAL A 21 16.61 -2.42 -23.04
CA VAL A 21 15.46 -1.54 -23.20
C VAL A 21 15.70 -0.22 -22.47
N ASN A 22 15.47 0.90 -23.15
CA ASN A 22 15.64 2.25 -22.60
C ASN A 22 14.44 2.72 -21.76
N VAL A 23 13.49 1.83 -21.48
CA VAL A 23 12.29 2.10 -20.68
C VAL A 23 12.47 1.50 -19.29
N LYS A 24 12.05 2.25 -18.27
CA LYS A 24 11.97 1.72 -16.90
C LYS A 24 10.55 1.32 -16.57
N LEU A 25 10.44 0.14 -15.97
CA LEU A 25 9.16 -0.35 -15.47
C LEU A 25 9.02 0.00 -13.99
N VAL A 26 7.93 0.67 -13.66
CA VAL A 26 7.61 1.11 -12.29
C VAL A 26 6.18 0.66 -11.99
N ASP A 27 6.03 -0.28 -11.07
CA ASP A 27 4.72 -0.73 -10.60
C ASP A 27 4.15 0.17 -9.49
N GLY A 28 4.97 1.00 -8.86
CA GLY A 28 4.54 2.07 -7.93
C GLY A 28 4.22 1.62 -6.51
N SER A 29 4.58 0.40 -6.16
CA SER A 29 4.45 -0.15 -4.80
C SER A 29 5.16 0.67 -3.73
N SER A 30 6.30 1.29 -4.04
CA SER A 30 7.09 2.11 -3.11
C SER A 30 6.30 3.31 -2.60
N LEU A 31 5.69 4.09 -3.50
CA LEU A 31 4.87 5.25 -3.13
C LEU A 31 3.56 4.83 -2.46
N VAL A 32 2.99 3.69 -2.87
CA VAL A 32 1.82 3.10 -2.20
C VAL A 32 2.13 2.78 -0.74
N ILE A 33 3.26 2.13 -0.47
CA ILE A 33 3.72 1.83 0.89
C ILE A 33 3.90 3.14 1.66
N ALA A 34 4.55 4.16 1.08
CA ALA A 34 4.72 5.46 1.70
C ALA A 34 3.39 6.11 2.10
N VAL A 35 2.42 6.15 1.18
CA VAL A 35 1.09 6.73 1.44
C VAL A 35 0.38 5.99 2.57
N VAL A 36 0.38 4.65 2.55
CA VAL A 36 -0.27 3.85 3.60
C VAL A 36 0.38 4.08 4.96
N LEU A 37 1.72 4.07 5.04
CA LEU A 37 2.45 4.33 6.28
C LEU A 37 2.12 5.71 6.87
N ASN A 38 2.03 6.74 6.02
CA ASN A 38 1.69 8.10 6.44
C ASN A 38 0.20 8.29 6.80
N ASN A 39 -0.67 7.38 6.36
CA ASN A 39 -2.10 7.39 6.70
C ASN A 39 -2.42 6.66 8.00
N ILE A 40 -1.49 5.89 8.56
CA ILE A 40 -1.68 5.24 9.86
C ILE A 40 -1.78 6.32 10.95
N PRO A 41 -2.83 6.33 11.79
CA PRO A 41 -2.97 7.30 12.87
C PRO A 41 -1.76 7.33 13.79
N ARG A 42 -1.36 8.53 14.21
CA ARG A 42 -0.29 8.69 15.20
C ARG A 42 -0.68 8.01 16.51
N GLY A 43 0.27 7.31 17.13
CA GLY A 43 0.03 6.54 18.35
C GLY A 43 -0.53 5.14 18.14
N THR A 44 -0.74 4.69 16.90
CA THR A 44 -1.09 3.28 16.63
C THR A 44 0.03 2.36 17.11
N THR A 45 -0.29 1.48 18.06
CA THR A 45 0.63 0.46 18.61
C THR A 45 0.42 -0.92 18.00
N GLN A 46 -0.73 -1.16 17.38
CA GLN A 46 -1.10 -2.43 16.76
C GLN A 46 -1.89 -2.23 15.46
N VAL A 47 -1.59 -3.04 14.46
CA VAL A 47 -2.33 -3.11 13.20
C VAL A 47 -2.72 -4.54 12.90
N VAL A 48 -3.77 -4.73 12.09
CA VAL A 48 -4.13 -6.05 11.57
C VAL A 48 -4.25 -6.02 10.05
N PHE A 49 -3.71 -7.04 9.38
CA PHE A 49 -3.91 -7.23 7.94
C PHE A 49 -5.15 -8.07 7.68
N ARG A 50 -6.00 -7.61 6.75
CA ARG A 50 -7.18 -8.32 6.27
C ARG A 50 -7.26 -8.26 4.74
N GLY A 51 -8.07 -9.15 4.16
CA GLY A 51 -8.12 -9.35 2.72
C GLY A 51 -6.83 -9.95 2.15
N ASN A 52 -6.63 -9.75 0.86
CA ASN A 52 -5.56 -10.38 0.10
C ASN A 52 -4.17 -9.85 0.47
N PHE A 53 -3.37 -10.67 1.12
CA PHE A 53 -1.96 -10.41 1.35
C PHE A 53 -1.14 -10.45 0.04
N ASN A 54 -0.28 -9.46 -0.18
CA ASN A 54 0.54 -9.33 -1.38
C ASN A 54 1.91 -8.69 -1.03
N LYS A 55 2.74 -8.37 -2.03
CA LYS A 55 4.06 -7.78 -1.78
C LYS A 55 4.02 -6.45 -1.01
N VAL A 56 3.03 -5.58 -1.28
CA VAL A 56 2.86 -4.30 -0.56
C VAL A 56 2.54 -4.58 0.90
N ALA A 57 1.62 -5.52 1.15
CA ALA A 57 1.29 -5.96 2.51
C ALA A 57 2.52 -6.51 3.25
N ALA A 58 3.34 -7.31 2.56
CA ALA A 58 4.56 -7.87 3.13
C ALA A 58 5.54 -6.77 3.56
N TYR A 59 5.82 -5.80 2.69
CA TYR A 59 6.72 -4.69 3.03
C TYR A 59 6.16 -3.78 4.12
N LEU A 60 4.85 -3.50 4.10
CA LEU A 60 4.18 -2.76 5.18
C LEU A 60 4.35 -3.48 6.53
N ALA A 61 4.05 -4.78 6.58
CA ALA A 61 4.18 -5.59 7.79
C ALA A 61 5.61 -5.56 8.34
N LEU A 62 6.61 -5.80 7.48
CA LEU A 62 8.02 -5.76 7.88
C LEU A 62 8.42 -4.38 8.43
N THR A 63 8.05 -3.32 7.72
CA THR A 63 8.37 -1.94 8.12
C THR A 63 7.72 -1.57 9.46
N LEU A 64 6.47 -1.99 9.68
CA LEU A 64 5.76 -1.72 10.94
C LEU A 64 6.34 -2.50 12.11
N CYS A 65 6.69 -3.77 11.92
CA CYS A 65 7.40 -4.56 12.92
C CYS A 65 8.73 -3.89 13.31
N GLN A 66 9.52 -3.42 12.34
CA GLN A 66 10.77 -2.72 12.57
C GLN A 66 10.58 -1.37 13.32
N LYS A 67 9.44 -0.71 13.11
CA LYS A 67 9.03 0.48 13.88
C LYS A 67 8.46 0.17 15.27
N GLY A 68 8.46 -1.09 15.69
CA GLY A 68 7.98 -1.52 17.00
C GLY A 68 6.45 -1.65 17.11
N ILE A 69 5.72 -1.54 16.00
CA ILE A 69 4.26 -1.67 15.96
C ILE A 69 3.92 -3.15 15.85
N GLN A 70 3.02 -3.64 16.70
CA GLN A 70 2.55 -5.02 16.63
C GLN A 70 1.73 -5.23 15.34
N VAL A 71 2.10 -6.23 14.55
CA VAL A 71 1.45 -6.61 13.30
C VAL A 71 0.76 -7.94 13.47
N ALA A 72 -0.57 -7.90 13.37
CA ALA A 72 -1.43 -9.07 13.40
C ALA A 72 -1.75 -9.57 11.98
N ILE A 73 -1.51 -10.86 11.72
CA ILE A 73 -1.82 -11.54 10.46
C ILE A 73 -2.85 -12.65 10.72
N SER A 74 -3.85 -12.83 9.85
CA SER A 74 -4.85 -13.90 9.99
C SER A 74 -4.41 -15.25 9.42
N GLN A 75 -3.65 -15.24 8.33
CA GLN A 75 -3.26 -16.44 7.59
C GLN A 75 -1.90 -16.96 8.05
N GLU A 76 -1.82 -18.26 8.31
CA GLU A 76 -0.61 -18.92 8.82
C GLU A 76 0.55 -18.83 7.80
N ASP A 77 0.26 -19.07 6.52
CA ASP A 77 1.28 -19.05 5.45
C ASP A 77 1.95 -17.68 5.32
N ASP A 78 1.15 -16.60 5.38
CA ASP A 78 1.65 -15.22 5.33
C ASP A 78 2.50 -14.90 6.57
N HIS A 79 2.08 -15.39 7.75
CA HIS A 79 2.82 -15.26 8.99
C HIS A 79 4.17 -15.99 8.92
N VAL A 80 4.21 -17.25 8.46
CA VAL A 80 5.44 -18.03 8.29
C VAL A 80 6.38 -17.35 7.29
N MET A 81 5.85 -16.85 6.17
CA MET A 81 6.62 -16.08 5.20
C MET A 81 7.26 -14.85 5.84
N LEU A 82 6.48 -14.01 6.53
CA LEU A 82 7.00 -12.80 7.19
C LEU A 82 8.00 -13.13 8.29
N LYS A 83 7.71 -14.16 9.09
CA LYS A 83 8.58 -14.65 10.15
C LYS A 83 9.95 -15.03 9.58
N SER A 84 10.01 -15.70 8.43
CA SER A 84 11.30 -16.04 7.81
C SER A 84 12.10 -14.81 7.36
N LYS A 85 11.42 -13.76 6.86
CA LYS A 85 12.06 -12.49 6.46
C LYS A 85 12.54 -11.65 7.65
N LEU A 86 11.87 -11.74 8.79
CA LEU A 86 12.23 -11.01 10.01
C LEU A 86 13.42 -11.63 10.76
N LYS A 87 13.79 -12.89 10.52
CA LYS A 87 14.87 -13.60 11.25
C LYS A 87 16.19 -12.85 11.29
N SER A 88 16.44 -12.00 10.30
CA SER A 88 17.67 -11.21 10.17
C SER A 88 17.52 -9.76 10.64
N THR A 89 16.40 -9.39 11.29
CA THR A 89 16.06 -8.00 11.64
C THR A 89 15.37 -7.86 12.99
N ASN A 90 15.42 -6.65 13.57
CA ASN A 90 14.64 -6.32 14.77
C ASN A 90 13.13 -6.30 14.47
N GLY A 91 12.30 -6.62 15.47
CA GLY A 91 10.82 -6.60 15.38
C GLY A 91 10.14 -7.96 15.25
N HIS A 92 10.88 -9.05 15.47
CA HIS A 92 10.35 -10.41 15.38
C HIS A 92 9.26 -10.73 16.41
N ASP A 93 9.33 -10.10 17.58
CA ASP A 93 8.34 -10.14 18.66
C ASP A 93 7.07 -9.35 18.35
N LYS A 94 7.12 -8.48 17.33
CA LYS A 94 5.98 -7.65 16.91
C LYS A 94 5.04 -8.37 15.96
N LEU A 95 5.46 -9.47 15.34
CA LEU A 95 4.60 -10.24 14.46
C LEU A 95 3.80 -11.27 15.26
N VAL A 96 2.47 -11.21 15.14
CA VAL A 96 1.55 -12.13 15.84
C VAL A 96 0.49 -12.68 14.89
N ILE A 97 0.02 -13.90 15.19
CA ILE A 97 -1.17 -14.47 14.53
C ILE A 97 -2.40 -14.01 15.29
N SER A 98 -3.39 -13.48 14.58
CA SER A 98 -4.63 -13.04 15.19
C SER A 98 -5.83 -13.34 14.30
N LYS A 99 -6.71 -14.17 14.84
CA LYS A 99 -8.05 -14.44 14.29
C LYS A 99 -9.13 -13.50 14.85
N THR A 100 -8.74 -12.57 15.73
CA THR A 100 -9.67 -11.60 16.35
C THR A 100 -9.87 -10.37 15.47
N TYR A 101 -10.90 -9.58 15.76
CA TYR A 101 -11.28 -8.41 14.97
C TYR A 101 -11.30 -7.11 15.81
N SER A 102 -10.62 -7.13 16.96
CA SER A 102 -10.64 -6.07 17.99
C SER A 102 -9.68 -4.92 17.72
N GLN A 103 -8.69 -5.09 16.84
CA GLN A 103 -7.71 -4.07 16.50
C GLN A 103 -8.40 -2.86 15.85
N LYS A 104 -7.97 -1.65 16.23
CA LYS A 104 -8.55 -0.39 15.74
C LYS A 104 -7.98 0.10 14.42
N THR A 105 -6.88 -0.49 13.93
CA THR A 105 -6.27 -0.11 12.65
C THR A 105 -6.14 -1.34 11.77
N TRP A 106 -6.91 -1.35 10.68
CA TRP A 106 -6.95 -2.43 9.71
C TRP A 106 -6.27 -1.97 8.43
N LEU A 107 -5.24 -2.70 8.02
CA LEU A 107 -4.63 -2.56 6.71
C LEU A 107 -5.29 -3.58 5.79
N VAL A 108 -5.99 -3.13 4.76
CA VAL A 108 -6.89 -3.99 3.98
C VAL A 108 -6.46 -4.11 2.52
N GLY A 109 -6.35 -5.35 2.06
CA GLY A 109 -6.12 -5.68 0.64
C GLY A 109 -7.43 -5.93 -0.09
N ASP A 110 -7.33 -6.30 -1.37
CA ASP A 110 -8.49 -6.72 -2.17
C ASP A 110 -9.18 -7.93 -1.52
N GLY A 111 -10.48 -8.11 -1.78
CA GLY A 111 -11.20 -9.29 -1.31
C GLY A 111 -11.56 -9.28 0.19
N LEU A 112 -11.46 -8.13 0.87
CA LEU A 112 -12.06 -7.95 2.19
C LEU A 112 -13.57 -8.18 2.11
N SER A 113 -14.07 -9.21 2.80
CA SER A 113 -15.48 -9.58 2.76
C SER A 113 -16.38 -8.67 3.61
N GLU A 114 -17.66 -8.63 3.29
CA GLU A 114 -18.65 -7.86 4.08
C GLU A 114 -18.78 -8.43 5.51
N GLU A 115 -18.73 -9.76 5.65
CA GLU A 115 -18.75 -10.45 6.94
C GLU A 115 -17.55 -10.11 7.83
N GLU A 116 -16.35 -10.00 7.26
CA GLU A 116 -15.16 -9.56 8.01
C GLU A 116 -15.33 -8.12 8.48
N GLN A 117 -15.82 -7.22 7.62
CA GLN A 117 -16.03 -5.82 7.99
C GLN A 117 -17.05 -5.66 9.13
N LEU A 118 -18.11 -6.45 9.13
CA LEU A 118 -19.10 -6.43 10.20
C LEU A 118 -18.52 -6.83 11.56
N LYS A 119 -17.41 -7.59 11.60
CA LYS A 119 -16.72 -7.97 12.84
C LYS A 119 -15.78 -6.89 13.38
N ALA A 120 -15.44 -5.87 12.58
CA ALA A 120 -14.59 -4.77 13.04
C ALA A 120 -15.24 -4.04 14.22
N SER A 121 -14.48 -3.54 15.18
CA SER A 121 -15.07 -2.79 16.30
C SER A 121 -15.48 -1.36 15.88
N LYS A 122 -16.42 -0.73 16.60
CA LYS A 122 -16.78 0.68 16.39
C LYS A 122 -15.55 1.59 16.39
N GLY A 123 -15.45 2.52 15.44
CA GLY A 123 -14.34 3.45 15.30
C GLY A 123 -13.06 2.85 14.72
N THR A 124 -13.13 1.66 14.12
CA THR A 124 -11.97 1.06 13.43
C THR A 124 -11.60 1.88 12.20
N HIS A 125 -10.30 2.13 12.02
CA HIS A 125 -9.72 2.71 10.82
C HIS A 125 -9.46 1.62 9.79
N ILE A 126 -10.12 1.71 8.64
CA ILE A 126 -9.98 0.79 7.51
C ILE A 126 -9.14 1.51 6.45
N ILE A 127 -7.85 1.14 6.38
CA ILE A 127 -6.84 1.76 5.52
C ILE A 127 -6.49 0.77 4.40
N PRO A 128 -7.00 0.99 3.17
CA PRO A 128 -6.67 0.12 2.06
C PRO A 128 -5.23 0.29 1.58
N TYR A 129 -4.59 -0.82 1.25
CA TYR A 129 -3.37 -0.88 0.42
C TYR A 129 -3.65 -1.47 -0.97
N SER A 130 -4.91 -1.69 -1.30
CA SER A 130 -5.40 -2.19 -2.59
C SER A 130 -5.70 -1.08 -3.59
N GLN A 131 -5.68 -1.43 -4.87
CA GLN A 131 -6.03 -0.50 -5.95
C GLN A 131 -7.53 -0.16 -5.92
N PHE A 132 -8.38 -1.16 -5.66
CA PHE A 132 -9.82 -0.98 -5.56
C PHE A 132 -10.23 -0.63 -4.12
N PRO A 133 -11.12 0.34 -3.93
CA PRO A 133 -11.61 0.68 -2.60
C PRO A 133 -12.47 -0.45 -2.05
N PRO A 134 -12.38 -0.76 -0.74
CA PRO A 134 -13.29 -1.70 -0.12
C PRO A 134 -14.70 -1.13 -0.12
N LYS A 135 -15.70 -2.01 -0.25
CA LYS A 135 -17.10 -1.63 0.00
C LYS A 135 -17.22 -1.11 1.44
N LYS A 136 -17.94 0.00 1.64
CA LYS A 136 -18.15 0.58 2.98
C LYS A 136 -19.39 -0.04 3.64
N VAL A 137 -19.22 -1.18 4.31
CA VAL A 137 -20.34 -1.92 4.93
C VAL A 137 -20.65 -1.42 6.34
N ARG A 138 -19.62 -1.13 7.13
CA ARG A 138 -19.76 -0.84 8.56
C ARG A 138 -19.71 0.67 8.83
N LYS A 139 -20.89 1.30 8.97
CA LYS A 139 -21.06 2.77 9.03
C LYS A 139 -20.33 3.48 10.18
N ASP A 140 -20.04 2.78 11.28
CA ASP A 140 -19.38 3.33 12.46
C ASP A 140 -17.84 3.17 12.42
N CYS A 141 -17.27 2.87 11.25
CA CYS A 141 -15.82 2.80 11.00
C CYS A 141 -15.33 3.95 10.11
N PHE A 142 -14.03 4.26 10.19
CA PHE A 142 -13.38 5.28 9.37
C PHE A 142 -12.76 4.64 8.13
N TYR A 143 -13.32 4.89 6.96
CA TYR A 143 -12.77 4.42 5.69
C TYR A 143 -11.82 5.46 5.08
N TYR A 144 -10.63 5.01 4.71
CA TYR A 144 -9.65 5.82 4.01
C TYR A 144 -9.78 5.58 2.50
N THR A 145 -9.31 6.54 1.69
CA THR A 145 -9.16 6.33 0.25
C THR A 145 -8.12 5.26 -0.03
N THR A 146 -8.24 4.59 -1.18
CA THR A 146 -7.11 3.83 -1.73
C THR A 146 -5.89 4.75 -1.88
N PRO A 147 -4.67 4.19 -1.83
CA PRO A 147 -3.42 4.96 -1.88
C PRO A 147 -3.42 5.92 -3.08
N SER A 148 -3.59 7.20 -2.79
CA SER A 148 -3.79 8.26 -3.77
C SER A 148 -3.42 9.61 -3.17
N MET A 149 -3.12 10.57 -4.04
CA MET A 149 -2.73 11.92 -3.66
C MET A 149 -3.40 12.93 -4.60
N LEU A 150 -3.64 14.14 -4.10
CA LEU A 150 -4.06 15.26 -4.92
C LEU A 150 -2.92 15.67 -5.85
N ALA A 151 -3.21 15.78 -7.13
CA ALA A 151 -2.29 16.23 -8.16
C ALA A 151 -1.96 17.73 -8.03
N PRO A 152 -0.73 18.16 -8.34
CA PRO A 152 -0.33 19.56 -8.24
C PRO A 152 -1.14 20.45 -9.20
N LYS A 153 -1.26 21.75 -8.88
CA LYS A 153 -2.05 22.72 -9.66
C LYS A 153 -1.58 22.90 -11.10
N HIS A 154 -0.30 22.71 -11.36
CA HIS A 154 0.26 22.83 -12.71
C HIS A 154 -0.05 21.62 -13.60
N LEU A 155 -0.47 20.48 -13.02
CA LEU A 155 -0.92 19.33 -13.79
C LEU A 155 -2.40 19.53 -14.15
N GLN A 156 -2.63 20.07 -15.34
CA GLN A 156 -3.95 20.42 -15.86
C GLN A 156 -4.65 19.21 -16.50
N ASN A 157 -5.97 19.33 -16.72
CA ASN A 157 -6.80 18.32 -17.38
C ASN A 157 -6.75 16.93 -16.72
N VAL A 158 -6.53 16.90 -15.40
CA VAL A 158 -6.68 15.70 -14.58
C VAL A 158 -8.11 15.65 -14.09
N ASP A 159 -8.96 14.95 -14.85
CA ASP A 159 -10.28 14.56 -14.39
C ASP A 159 -10.14 13.48 -13.31
N SER A 160 -10.56 12.25 -13.59
CA SER A 160 -10.44 11.14 -12.65
C SER A 160 -9.39 10.15 -13.15
N CYS A 161 -8.38 9.86 -12.32
CA CYS A 161 -7.35 8.86 -12.64
C CYS A 161 -7.92 7.43 -12.61
N GLU A 162 -8.89 7.20 -11.72
CA GLU A 162 -9.66 5.97 -11.60
C GLU A 162 -11.09 6.31 -11.20
N ASN A 163 -12.10 5.63 -11.73
CA ASN A 163 -13.53 5.97 -11.57
C ASN A 163 -14.02 6.23 -10.12
N TRP A 164 -13.30 5.76 -9.10
CA TRP A 164 -13.63 5.94 -7.68
C TRP A 164 -12.84 7.08 -7.00
N LEU A 165 -11.93 7.75 -7.70
CA LEU A 165 -11.20 8.92 -7.22
C LEU A 165 -11.85 10.20 -7.75
N PRO A 166 -11.94 11.26 -6.92
CA PRO A 166 -12.51 12.52 -7.38
C PRO A 166 -11.55 13.23 -8.33
N ARG A 167 -12.02 14.35 -8.88
CA ARG A 167 -11.23 15.18 -9.79
C ARG A 167 -9.89 15.56 -9.17
N ARG A 168 -8.84 15.52 -9.99
CA ARG A 168 -7.47 15.86 -9.62
C ARG A 168 -6.85 14.97 -8.55
N VAL A 169 -7.47 13.85 -8.19
CA VAL A 169 -6.85 12.84 -7.33
C VAL A 169 -6.33 11.71 -8.20
N MET A 170 -5.07 11.35 -7.96
CA MET A 170 -4.36 10.35 -8.73
C MET A 170 -3.89 9.22 -7.83
N SER A 171 -4.03 8.00 -8.32
CA SER A 171 -3.50 6.79 -7.68
C SER A 171 -1.98 6.87 -7.47
N ALA A 172 -1.54 6.47 -6.27
CA ALA A 172 -0.12 6.45 -5.91
C ALA A 172 0.71 5.58 -6.86
N TRP A 173 0.12 4.50 -7.40
CA TRP A 173 0.76 3.66 -8.42
C TRP A 173 1.13 4.47 -9.68
N ARG A 174 0.24 5.36 -10.13
CA ARG A 174 0.46 6.21 -11.31
C ARG A 174 1.43 7.35 -11.03
N ILE A 175 1.28 7.98 -9.85
CA ILE A 175 2.16 9.06 -9.41
C ILE A 175 3.61 8.55 -9.32
N ALA A 176 3.85 7.34 -8.82
CA ALA A 176 5.19 6.78 -8.71
C ALA A 176 5.91 6.75 -10.07
N GLY A 177 5.23 6.31 -11.14
CA GLY A 177 5.80 6.32 -12.49
C GLY A 177 6.15 7.73 -12.98
N ILE A 178 5.29 8.71 -12.71
CA ILE A 178 5.53 10.13 -13.04
C ILE A 178 6.76 10.65 -12.29
N VAL A 179 6.82 10.43 -10.97
CA VAL A 179 7.92 10.89 -10.12
C VAL A 179 9.24 10.25 -10.56
N HIS A 180 9.26 8.93 -10.83
CA HIS A 180 10.46 8.26 -11.35
C HIS A 180 10.94 8.89 -12.67
N GLY A 181 10.02 9.23 -13.57
CA GLY A 181 10.33 9.86 -14.86
C GLY A 181 10.90 11.27 -14.69
N ILE A 182 10.25 12.13 -13.90
CA ILE A 182 10.69 13.51 -13.68
C ILE A 182 12.03 13.54 -12.94
N GLU A 183 12.25 12.63 -11.99
CA GLU A 183 13.51 12.49 -11.25
C GLU A 183 14.61 11.77 -12.02
N ARG A 184 14.31 11.24 -13.20
CA ARG A 184 15.24 10.48 -14.06
C ARG A 184 15.90 9.31 -13.33
N TRP A 185 15.18 8.65 -12.43
CA TRP A 185 15.74 7.49 -11.74
C TRP A 185 15.89 6.31 -12.69
N ASN A 186 17.14 5.90 -12.92
CA ASN A 186 17.50 4.84 -13.85
C ASN A 186 17.34 3.44 -13.23
N VAL A 187 16.20 3.18 -12.59
CA VAL A 187 15.93 1.93 -11.85
C VAL A 187 14.56 1.39 -12.23
N ASN A 188 14.42 0.06 -12.19
CA ASN A 188 13.12 -0.59 -12.30
C ASN A 188 12.54 -0.81 -10.89
N GLU A 189 11.23 -0.74 -10.78
CA GLU A 189 10.47 -1.17 -9.62
C GLU A 189 9.40 -2.15 -10.12
N CYS A 190 9.74 -3.43 -10.16
CA CYS A 190 8.87 -4.49 -10.63
C CYS A 190 9.22 -5.83 -9.96
N GLY A 191 8.32 -6.80 -10.02
CA GLY A 191 8.52 -8.07 -9.32
C GLY A 191 8.57 -7.84 -7.80
N ASN A 192 9.63 -8.31 -7.14
CA ASN A 192 9.83 -8.17 -5.70
C ASN A 192 10.61 -6.91 -5.27
N GLU A 193 11.15 -6.17 -6.24
CA GLU A 193 11.89 -4.94 -5.97
C GLU A 193 10.96 -3.84 -5.47
N ILE A 194 11.42 -3.11 -4.46
CA ILE A 194 10.78 -1.91 -3.91
C ILE A 194 11.81 -0.80 -3.93
N PHE A 195 11.48 0.32 -4.56
CA PHE A 195 12.32 1.50 -4.55
C PHE A 195 12.34 2.16 -3.15
N ASN A 196 13.30 3.05 -2.91
CA ASN A 196 13.44 3.72 -1.62
C ASN A 196 12.18 4.55 -1.28
N ILE A 197 11.46 4.10 -0.23
CA ILE A 197 10.15 4.60 0.18
C ILE A 197 10.23 6.08 0.59
N ASP A 198 11.23 6.45 1.39
CA ASP A 198 11.41 7.83 1.85
C ASP A 198 11.76 8.75 0.67
N LYS A 199 12.62 8.29 -0.23
CA LYS A 199 13.02 9.05 -1.42
C LYS A 199 11.86 9.33 -2.36
N VAL A 200 11.01 8.34 -2.65
CA VAL A 200 9.82 8.54 -3.51
C VAL A 200 8.76 9.40 -2.83
N TRP A 201 8.60 9.25 -1.52
CA TRP A 201 7.71 10.08 -0.72
C TRP A 201 8.09 11.56 -0.79
N GLU A 202 9.33 11.89 -0.40
CA GLU A 202 9.81 13.27 -0.40
C GLU A 202 9.79 13.89 -1.81
N ALA A 203 10.15 13.11 -2.84
CA ALA A 203 10.06 13.57 -4.22
C ALA A 203 8.60 13.85 -4.65
N SER A 204 7.65 13.00 -4.26
CA SER A 204 6.23 13.23 -4.57
C SER A 204 5.72 14.53 -3.95
N LEU A 205 6.07 14.80 -2.69
CA LEU A 205 5.68 16.03 -1.99
C LEU A 205 6.32 17.26 -2.65
N ARG A 206 7.62 17.18 -2.98
CA ARG A 206 8.36 18.26 -3.65
C ARG A 206 7.78 18.61 -5.02
N HIS A 207 7.25 17.63 -5.76
CA HIS A 207 6.54 17.85 -7.02
C HIS A 207 5.08 18.30 -6.84
N GLY A 208 4.66 18.55 -5.61
CA GLY A 208 3.36 19.14 -5.27
C GLY A 208 2.20 18.14 -5.20
N PHE A 209 2.49 16.83 -5.18
CA PHE A 209 1.47 15.84 -4.84
C PHE A 209 1.18 15.92 -3.34
N THR A 210 -0.10 15.97 -2.96
CA THR A 210 -0.50 16.11 -1.56
C THR A 210 -1.27 14.88 -1.09
N PRO A 211 -0.84 14.19 -0.01
CA PRO A 211 -1.51 12.98 0.46
C PRO A 211 -2.93 13.25 0.96
N LEU A 212 -3.79 12.24 0.80
CA LEU A 212 -5.17 12.27 1.27
C LEU A 212 -5.33 11.39 2.49
N MET A 213 -5.90 11.97 3.56
CA MET A 213 -6.06 11.26 4.83
C MET A 213 -7.44 10.60 5.01
N LYS A 214 -8.49 10.99 4.30
CA LYS A 214 -9.86 10.44 4.50
C LYS A 214 -10.58 10.25 3.18
N SER A 215 -11.45 9.24 3.12
CA SER A 215 -12.31 9.04 1.96
C SER A 215 -13.23 10.23 1.73
N PHE A 216 -13.42 10.61 0.47
CA PHE A 216 -14.51 11.50 0.08
C PHE A 216 -15.84 10.79 0.37
N THR A 217 -16.73 11.50 1.07
CA THR A 217 -18.14 11.13 1.27
C THR A 217 -18.95 11.57 0.07
#